data_AF-A0A924RAC8-F1
#
_entry.id   AF-A0A924RAC8-F1
#
_cell.length_a   1.000
_cell.length_b   1.000
_cell.length_c   1.000
_cell.angle_alpha   90.00
_cell.angle_beta   90.00
_cell.angle_gamma   90.00
#
_symmetry.space_group_name_H-M   'P 1'
#
loop_
_entity.id
_entity.type
_entity.pdbx_description
1 polymer ?
#
loop_
_entity_poly.entity_id
_entity_poly.type
_entity_poly.pdbx_seq_one_letter_code
_entity_poly.pdbx_strand_id
1 'polypeptide(L)'
;MNDLEIARGAVLRPLEAVAAGMGLGAHLLEAYGTGVAKVDLAAVGELQDRPRARYVVVTAVTPTPLGEGKTVTTVGLGQAFGHLGKRCTIALRQPSLGPVFGIKGGAAGGGLSQVVPMEPLNLHLTGDAHAVTAAHNLLSAMLDNSLHHGNPTGLSHHDITWRRVLDVNDRALRQIVVGLGGRADGVPRQTGFDITAASEVMAVLALTTSLADLRVR
;
A
#
# COMPACT_ATOMS: atom_id res chain seq x y z
N MET A 1 20.10 -5.12 -21.07
CA MET A 1 18.86 -4.37 -20.83
C MET A 1 18.49 -4.56 -19.38
N ASN A 2 18.40 -3.49 -18.60
CA ASN A 2 17.98 -3.57 -17.20
C ASN A 2 16.43 -3.57 -17.10
N ASP A 3 15.91 -3.90 -15.91
CA ASP A 3 14.46 -4.01 -15.68
C ASP A 3 13.69 -2.73 -16.02
N LEU A 4 14.27 -1.56 -15.76
CA LEU A 4 13.66 -0.27 -16.04
C LEU A 4 13.59 0.04 -17.54
N GLU A 5 14.62 -0.33 -18.29
CA GLU A 5 14.64 -0.21 -19.76
C GLU A 5 13.55 -1.08 -20.39
N ILE A 6 13.35 -2.30 -19.89
CA ILE A 6 12.26 -3.18 -20.32
C ILE A 6 10.91 -2.52 -20.04
N ALA A 7 10.71 -2.02 -18.82
CA ALA A 7 9.47 -1.36 -18.41
C ALA A 7 9.13 -0.15 -19.29
N ARG A 8 10.12 0.69 -19.61
CA ARG A 8 9.94 1.89 -20.45
C ARG A 8 9.67 1.58 -21.92
N GLY A 9 10.17 0.44 -22.41
CA GLY A 9 9.89 -0.04 -23.76
C GLY A 9 8.50 -0.66 -23.93
N ALA A 10 7.74 -0.87 -22.84
CA ALA A 10 6.43 -1.51 -22.91
C ALA A 10 5.36 -0.57 -23.51
N VAL A 11 4.63 -1.08 -24.50
CA VAL A 11 3.45 -0.40 -25.05
C VAL A 11 2.24 -0.69 -24.16
N LEU A 12 1.81 0.32 -23.41
CA LEU A 12 0.68 0.19 -22.50
C LEU A 12 -0.64 0.06 -23.29
N ARG A 13 -1.48 -0.87 -22.86
CA ARG A 13 -2.85 -0.96 -23.33
C ARG A 13 -3.71 0.13 -22.68
N PRO A 14 -4.77 0.61 -23.36
CA PRO A 14 -5.77 1.48 -22.74
C PRO A 14 -6.35 0.83 -21.47
N LEU A 15 -6.59 1.64 -20.45
CA LEU A 15 -7.11 1.20 -19.15
C LEU A 15 -8.44 0.44 -19.30
N GLU A 16 -9.31 0.95 -20.15
CA GLU A 16 -10.62 0.40 -20.48
C GLU A 16 -10.49 -0.98 -21.11
N ALA A 17 -9.46 -1.19 -21.94
CA ALA A 17 -9.21 -2.47 -22.57
C ALA A 17 -8.67 -3.52 -21.57
N VAL A 18 -7.88 -3.09 -20.58
CA VAL A 18 -7.43 -3.94 -19.47
C VAL A 18 -8.61 -4.31 -18.57
N ALA A 19 -9.43 -3.32 -18.19
CA ALA A 19 -10.63 -3.50 -17.37
C ALA A 19 -11.66 -4.42 -18.04
N ALA A 20 -11.91 -4.25 -19.34
CA ALA A 20 -12.79 -5.12 -20.11
C ALA A 20 -12.32 -6.59 -20.09
N GLY A 21 -11.00 -6.83 -20.08
CA GLY A 21 -10.43 -8.17 -19.93
C GLY A 21 -10.75 -8.83 -18.58
N MET A 22 -10.99 -8.02 -17.54
CA MET A 22 -11.47 -8.46 -16.21
C MET A 22 -13.01 -8.51 -16.15
N GLY A 23 -13.67 -8.02 -17.20
CA GLY A 23 -15.12 -7.83 -17.26
C GLY A 23 -15.61 -6.68 -16.38
N LEU A 24 -14.78 -5.65 -16.18
CA LEU A 24 -15.14 -4.38 -15.55
C LEU A 24 -15.52 -3.37 -16.64
N GLY A 25 -16.57 -2.59 -16.40
CA GLY A 25 -16.96 -1.47 -17.26
C GLY A 25 -16.04 -0.26 -17.07
N ALA A 26 -15.90 0.56 -18.11
CA ALA A 26 -15.07 1.77 -18.06
C ALA A 26 -15.60 2.81 -17.05
N HIS A 27 -16.91 2.81 -16.76
CA HIS A 27 -17.54 3.71 -15.78
C HIS A 27 -17.12 3.41 -14.34
N LEU A 28 -16.52 2.25 -14.08
CA LEU A 28 -15.99 1.86 -12.77
C LEU A 28 -14.52 2.28 -12.59
N LEU A 29 -13.92 2.95 -13.57
CA LEU A 29 -12.52 3.34 -13.53
C LEU A 29 -12.37 4.82 -13.20
N GLU A 30 -11.58 5.11 -12.19
CA GLU A 30 -11.08 6.46 -11.90
C GLU A 30 -9.60 6.50 -12.31
N ALA A 31 -9.30 7.15 -13.43
CA ALA A 31 -7.97 7.15 -14.02
C ALA A 31 -6.99 8.08 -13.27
N TYR A 32 -5.77 7.58 -13.05
CA TYR A 32 -4.62 8.31 -12.54
C TYR A 32 -3.55 8.37 -13.64
N GLY A 33 -3.74 9.30 -14.58
CA GLY A 33 -2.91 9.40 -15.78
C GLY A 33 -3.11 8.23 -16.74
N THR A 34 -2.06 7.83 -17.45
CA THR A 34 -2.10 6.80 -18.48
C THR A 34 -1.50 5.49 -17.96
N GLY A 35 -2.37 4.56 -17.53
CA GLY A 35 -1.96 3.21 -17.13
C GLY A 35 -2.14 2.85 -15.66
N VAL A 36 -2.65 3.77 -14.83
CA VAL A 36 -3.08 3.48 -13.46
C VAL A 36 -4.54 3.94 -13.29
N ALA A 37 -5.35 3.15 -12.59
CA ALA A 37 -6.71 3.53 -12.23
C ALA A 37 -7.08 2.94 -10.86
N LYS A 38 -7.94 3.65 -10.12
CA LYS A 38 -8.73 3.04 -9.06
C LYS A 38 -9.98 2.40 -9.66
N VAL A 39 -10.47 1.37 -8.99
CA VAL A 39 -11.73 0.68 -9.34
C VAL A 39 -12.76 1.06 -8.29
N ASP A 40 -13.90 1.59 -8.73
CA ASP A 40 -15.03 1.90 -7.86
C ASP A 40 -15.54 0.63 -7.17
N LEU A 41 -15.86 0.72 -5.87
CA LEU A 41 -16.38 -0.40 -5.08
C LEU A 41 -17.78 -0.87 -5.55
N ALA A 42 -18.50 -0.06 -6.34
CA ALA A 42 -19.71 -0.49 -7.05
C ALA A 42 -19.46 -1.76 -7.91
N ALA A 43 -18.21 -1.97 -8.36
CA ALA A 43 -17.79 -3.20 -9.04
C ALA A 43 -18.08 -4.47 -8.25
N VAL A 44 -18.01 -4.44 -6.91
CA VAL A 44 -18.30 -5.61 -6.07
C VAL A 44 -19.77 -6.02 -6.23
N GLY A 45 -20.69 -5.04 -6.25
CA GLY A 45 -22.11 -5.27 -6.47
C GLY A 45 -22.42 -5.71 -7.90
N GLU A 46 -21.85 -5.02 -8.91
CA GLU A 46 -22.06 -5.38 -10.32
C GLU A 46 -21.57 -6.79 -10.68
N LEU A 47 -20.58 -7.30 -9.94
CA LEU A 47 -19.95 -8.59 -10.20
C LEU A 47 -20.38 -9.71 -9.25
N GLN A 48 -21.29 -9.44 -8.30
CA GLN A 48 -21.65 -10.37 -7.22
C GLN A 48 -22.21 -11.72 -7.70
N ASP A 49 -22.94 -11.72 -8.81
CA ASP A 49 -23.58 -12.93 -9.37
C ASP A 49 -22.62 -13.81 -10.17
N ARG A 50 -21.36 -13.37 -10.36
CA ARG A 50 -20.37 -14.16 -11.09
C ARG A 50 -19.86 -15.33 -10.23
N PRO A 51 -19.56 -16.48 -10.85
CA PRO A 51 -18.92 -17.58 -10.13
C PRO A 51 -17.57 -17.13 -9.58
N ARG A 52 -17.26 -17.55 -8.35
CA ARG A 52 -15.97 -17.27 -7.72
C ARG A 52 -14.81 -17.80 -8.57
N ALA A 53 -13.78 -16.97 -8.74
CA ALA A 53 -12.56 -17.37 -9.40
C ALA A 53 -11.81 -18.44 -8.58
N ARG A 54 -10.93 -19.20 -9.25
CA ARG A 54 -9.96 -20.05 -8.54
C ARG A 54 -8.91 -19.13 -7.89
N TYR A 55 -8.70 -19.29 -6.58
CA TYR A 55 -7.72 -18.51 -5.84
C TYR A 55 -6.41 -19.29 -5.75
N VAL A 56 -5.35 -18.75 -6.36
CA VAL A 56 -4.01 -19.35 -6.38
C VAL A 56 -3.07 -18.47 -5.57
N VAL A 57 -2.50 -19.04 -4.51
CA VAL A 57 -1.52 -18.36 -3.66
C VAL A 57 -0.12 -18.73 -4.12
N VAL A 58 0.69 -17.72 -4.44
CA VAL A 58 2.12 -17.90 -4.72
C VAL A 58 2.91 -17.63 -3.45
N THR A 59 3.62 -18.64 -2.97
CA THR A 59 4.53 -18.55 -1.83
C THR A 59 5.96 -18.95 -2.24
N ALA A 60 6.91 -18.77 -1.33
CA ALA A 60 8.31 -19.14 -1.54
C ALA A 60 8.87 -19.79 -0.27
N VAL A 61 10.04 -20.41 -0.41
CA VAL A 61 10.87 -20.87 0.71
C VAL A 61 11.37 -19.68 1.55
N THR A 62 12.03 -19.96 2.67
CA THR A 62 12.68 -18.94 3.49
C THR A 62 13.62 -18.07 2.64
N PRO A 63 13.54 -16.73 2.72
CA PRO A 63 14.36 -15.85 1.90
C PRO A 63 15.86 -16.05 2.10
N THR A 64 16.59 -15.95 1.00
CA THR A 64 18.05 -16.05 0.90
C THR A 64 18.61 -14.80 0.22
N PRO A 65 19.91 -14.49 0.37
CA PRO A 65 20.53 -13.36 -0.31
C PRO A 65 20.47 -13.42 -1.86
N LEU A 66 20.21 -14.60 -2.44
CA LEU A 66 20.14 -14.80 -3.88
C LEU A 66 18.79 -14.35 -4.49
N GLY A 67 17.75 -14.22 -3.66
CA GLY A 67 16.40 -13.85 -4.07
C GLY A 67 15.62 -14.99 -4.72
N GLU A 68 14.33 -15.09 -4.39
CA GLU A 68 13.49 -16.24 -4.77
C GLU A 68 12.59 -15.95 -5.96
N GLY A 69 12.51 -14.70 -6.43
CA GLY A 69 11.72 -14.33 -7.60
C GLY A 69 10.19 -14.45 -7.43
N LYS A 70 9.65 -14.49 -6.20
CA LYS A 70 8.22 -14.71 -5.94
C LYS A 70 7.28 -13.79 -6.75
N THR A 71 7.58 -12.50 -6.83
CA THR A 71 6.77 -11.55 -7.60
C THR A 71 6.90 -11.82 -9.10
N VAL A 72 8.10 -12.13 -9.59
CA VAL A 72 8.35 -12.53 -10.98
C VAL A 72 7.49 -13.74 -11.35
N THR A 73 7.47 -14.77 -10.50
CA THR A 73 6.64 -15.96 -10.68
C THR A 73 5.15 -15.63 -10.68
N THR A 74 4.70 -14.72 -9.81
CA THR A 74 3.29 -14.30 -9.74
C THR A 74 2.85 -13.62 -11.03
N VAL A 75 3.66 -12.68 -11.54
CA VAL A 75 3.38 -11.99 -12.80
C VAL A 75 3.45 -12.94 -13.98
N GLY A 76 4.49 -13.78 -14.06
CA GLY A 76 4.68 -14.77 -15.11
C GLY A 76 3.55 -15.80 -15.18
N LEU A 77 3.05 -16.24 -14.02
CA LEU A 77 1.90 -17.14 -13.96
C LEU A 77 0.63 -16.48 -14.53
N GLY A 78 0.38 -15.21 -14.20
CA GLY A 78 -0.72 -14.44 -14.78
C GLY A 78 -0.62 -14.30 -16.30
N GLN A 79 0.58 -13.98 -16.79
CA GLN A 79 0.88 -13.93 -18.24
C GLN A 79 0.65 -15.28 -18.92
N ALA A 80 1.09 -16.39 -18.31
CA ALA A 80 0.91 -17.74 -18.84
C ALA A 80 -0.57 -18.12 -18.96
N PHE A 81 -1.40 -17.81 -17.98
CA PHE A 81 -2.85 -18.02 -18.10
C PHE A 81 -3.46 -17.25 -19.26
N GLY A 82 -3.01 -16.01 -19.50
CA GLY A 82 -3.41 -15.22 -20.67
C GLY A 82 -3.07 -15.93 -21.99
N HIS A 83 -1.87 -16.51 -22.11
CA HIS A 83 -1.45 -17.29 -23.29
C HIS A 83 -2.29 -18.55 -23.49
N LEU A 84 -2.79 -19.15 -22.40
CA LEU A 84 -3.67 -20.31 -22.42
C LEU A 84 -5.16 -19.94 -22.67
N GLY A 85 -5.47 -18.68 -22.99
CA GLY A 85 -6.83 -18.20 -23.18
C GLY A 85 -7.68 -18.21 -21.91
N LYS A 86 -7.05 -18.21 -20.73
CA LYS A 86 -7.73 -18.15 -19.43
C LYS A 86 -7.74 -16.71 -18.92
N ARG A 87 -8.90 -16.25 -18.46
CA ARG A 87 -9.01 -14.96 -17.77
C ARG A 87 -8.35 -15.06 -16.40
N CYS A 88 -7.30 -14.26 -16.18
CA CYS A 88 -6.53 -14.22 -14.95
C CYS A 88 -6.24 -12.77 -14.55
N THR A 89 -6.29 -12.50 -13.24
CA THR A 89 -5.90 -11.24 -12.63
C THR A 89 -4.93 -11.55 -11.50
N ILE A 90 -3.85 -10.79 -11.41
CA ILE A 90 -2.90 -10.89 -10.31
C ILE A 90 -3.20 -9.80 -9.27
N ALA A 91 -2.98 -10.12 -7.99
CA ALA A 91 -3.07 -9.16 -6.91
C ALA A 91 -1.70 -9.10 -6.22
N LEU A 92 -1.12 -7.91 -6.14
CA LEU A 92 0.19 -7.65 -5.54
C LEU A 92 0.08 -6.55 -4.48
N ARG A 93 1.05 -6.51 -3.57
CA ARG A 93 1.16 -5.43 -2.59
C ARG A 93 1.89 -4.24 -3.20
N GLN A 94 1.41 -3.03 -2.91
CA GLN A 94 2.17 -1.82 -3.19
C GLN A 94 3.47 -1.82 -2.36
N PRO A 95 4.64 -1.52 -2.97
CA PRO A 95 5.86 -1.30 -2.21
C PRO A 95 5.81 0.00 -1.40
N SER A 96 6.50 0.01 -0.27
CA SER A 96 6.78 1.23 0.50
C SER A 96 7.76 2.11 -0.27
N LEU A 97 7.58 3.43 -0.20
CA LEU A 97 8.40 4.45 -0.85
C LEU A 97 9.83 4.48 -0.28
N GLY A 98 9.96 4.42 1.04
CA GLY A 98 11.25 4.56 1.73
C GLY A 98 12.35 3.62 1.20
N PRO A 99 12.10 2.30 1.10
CA PRO A 99 13.06 1.32 0.56
C PRO A 99 13.54 1.58 -0.87
N VAL A 100 12.74 2.24 -1.71
CA VAL A 100 13.09 2.54 -3.11
C VAL A 100 14.28 3.48 -3.21
N PHE A 101 14.45 4.39 -2.24
CA PHE A 101 15.61 5.27 -2.13
C PHE A 101 16.75 4.66 -1.30
N GLY A 102 16.62 3.39 -0.90
CA GLY A 102 17.63 2.63 -0.17
C GLY A 102 18.26 1.53 -1.03
N ILE A 103 18.42 0.35 -0.45
CA ILE A 103 19.10 -0.80 -1.07
C ILE A 103 18.15 -1.63 -1.95
N LYS A 104 16.84 -1.56 -1.70
CA LYS A 104 15.86 -2.40 -2.41
C LYS A 104 15.34 -1.68 -3.65
N GLY A 105 15.79 -2.14 -4.83
CA GLY A 105 15.16 -1.81 -6.11
C GLY A 105 13.71 -2.29 -6.19
N GLY A 106 12.98 -1.77 -7.19
CA GLY A 106 11.52 -1.81 -7.28
C GLY A 106 10.86 -3.19 -7.17
N ALA A 107 9.64 -3.23 -6.62
CA ALA A 107 8.96 -4.47 -6.21
C ALA A 107 7.94 -5.01 -7.23
N ALA A 108 8.10 -4.69 -8.51
CA ALA A 108 7.09 -4.91 -9.55
C ALA A 108 7.26 -6.21 -10.36
N GLY A 109 8.13 -7.12 -9.95
CA GLY A 109 8.54 -8.28 -10.77
C GLY A 109 9.97 -8.09 -11.30
N GLY A 110 10.27 -8.66 -12.46
CA GLY A 110 11.62 -8.62 -13.05
C GLY A 110 11.66 -9.23 -14.45
N GLY A 111 12.63 -8.84 -15.27
CA GLY A 111 12.73 -9.24 -16.67
C GLY A 111 11.48 -8.88 -17.47
N LEU A 112 10.95 -9.82 -18.25
CA LEU A 112 9.71 -9.65 -19.04
C LEU A 112 8.43 -9.92 -18.23
N SER A 113 8.56 -10.30 -16.96
CA SER A 113 7.45 -10.55 -16.04
C SER A 113 7.39 -9.46 -14.99
N GLN A 114 6.91 -8.30 -15.42
CA GLN A 114 6.78 -7.08 -14.62
C GLN A 114 5.37 -6.48 -14.68
N VAL A 115 5.00 -5.75 -13.64
CA VAL A 115 3.87 -4.82 -13.65
C VAL A 115 4.35 -3.43 -14.02
N VAL A 116 3.65 -2.79 -14.95
CA VAL A 116 3.95 -1.45 -15.47
C VAL A 116 2.70 -0.56 -15.35
N PRO A 117 2.84 0.77 -15.16
CA PRO A 117 4.08 1.55 -15.15
C PRO A 117 4.92 1.39 -13.87
N MET A 118 6.23 1.12 -14.01
CA MET A 118 7.10 0.78 -12.88
C MET A 118 7.39 1.99 -11.97
N GLU A 119 7.59 3.19 -12.53
CA GLU A 119 7.90 4.37 -11.72
C GLU A 119 6.73 4.79 -10.81
N PRO A 120 5.48 4.95 -11.29
CA PRO A 120 4.33 5.20 -10.44
C PRO A 120 4.17 4.15 -9.33
N LEU A 121 4.36 2.85 -9.65
CA LEU A 121 4.22 1.76 -8.69
C LEU A 121 5.22 1.83 -7.53
N ASN A 122 6.45 2.29 -7.78
CA ASN A 122 7.49 2.39 -6.75
C ASN A 122 7.50 3.75 -6.03
N LEU A 123 6.79 4.75 -6.54
CA LEU A 123 6.73 6.07 -5.92
C LEU A 123 5.38 6.27 -5.21
N HIS A 124 4.59 7.22 -5.66
CA HIS A 124 3.36 7.62 -4.97
C HIS A 124 2.15 6.76 -5.34
N LEU A 125 2.24 6.00 -6.44
CA LEU A 125 1.13 5.29 -7.08
C LEU A 125 -0.12 6.17 -7.13
N THR A 126 -1.16 5.83 -6.36
CA THR A 126 -2.42 6.59 -6.27
C THR A 126 -2.59 7.31 -4.93
N GLY A 127 -1.56 7.35 -4.10
CA GLY A 127 -1.55 8.05 -2.81
C GLY A 127 -2.02 7.23 -1.60
N ASP A 128 -2.20 5.91 -1.74
CA ASP A 128 -2.75 5.05 -0.68
C ASP A 128 -1.91 5.08 0.60
N ALA A 129 -0.59 4.94 0.48
CA ALA A 129 0.32 5.06 1.63
C ALA A 129 0.29 6.46 2.27
N HIS A 130 0.08 7.51 1.47
CA HIS A 130 -0.07 8.88 2.00
C HIS A 130 -1.36 9.01 2.81
N ALA A 131 -2.47 8.45 2.33
CA ALA A 131 -3.73 8.43 3.05
C ALA A 131 -3.62 7.67 4.39
N VAL A 132 -2.96 6.50 4.38
CA VAL A 132 -2.68 5.73 5.62
C VAL A 132 -1.81 6.54 6.58
N THR A 133 -0.77 7.20 6.08
CA THR A 133 0.12 8.06 6.89
C THR A 133 -0.65 9.20 7.54
N ALA A 134 -1.49 9.88 6.76
CA ALA A 134 -2.31 10.99 7.25
C ALA A 134 -3.31 10.53 8.32
N ALA A 135 -4.02 9.42 8.09
CA ALA A 135 -4.98 8.87 9.04
C ALA A 135 -4.32 8.44 10.37
N HIS A 136 -3.18 7.73 10.29
CA HIS A 136 -2.45 7.29 11.48
C HIS A 136 -1.96 8.50 12.30
N ASN A 137 -1.34 9.48 11.64
CA ASN A 137 -0.77 10.64 12.31
C ASN A 137 -1.85 11.61 12.83
N LEU A 138 -3.03 11.64 12.21
CA LEU A 138 -4.19 12.37 12.74
C LEU A 138 -4.59 11.79 14.09
N LEU A 139 -4.66 10.46 14.25
CA LEU A 139 -4.94 9.85 15.55
C LEU A 139 -3.85 10.18 16.57
N SER A 140 -2.57 10.14 16.19
CA SER A 140 -1.47 10.54 17.06
C SER A 140 -1.60 12.00 17.51
N ALA A 141 -2.00 12.91 16.61
CA ALA A 141 -2.24 14.33 16.91
C ALA A 141 -3.46 14.53 17.82
N MET A 142 -4.57 13.83 17.59
CA MET A 142 -5.77 13.88 18.43
C MET A 142 -5.48 13.38 19.85
N LEU A 143 -4.65 12.34 19.98
CA LEU A 143 -4.21 11.83 21.26
C LEU A 143 -3.41 12.88 22.04
N ASP A 144 -2.41 13.51 21.42
CA ASP A 144 -1.61 14.56 22.08
C ASP A 144 -2.45 15.81 22.39
N ASN A 145 -3.42 16.14 21.54
CA ASN A 145 -4.38 17.21 21.77
C ASN A 145 -5.27 16.91 22.99
N SER A 146 -5.73 15.66 23.14
CA SER A 146 -6.48 15.22 24.32
C SER A 146 -5.67 15.40 25.61
N LEU A 147 -4.39 15.01 25.61
CA LEU A 147 -3.49 15.22 26.74
C LEU A 147 -3.35 16.70 27.11
N HIS A 148 -3.21 17.57 26.10
CA HIS A 148 -3.08 19.01 26.29
C HIS A 148 -4.36 19.64 26.88
N HIS A 149 -5.53 19.23 26.41
CA HIS A 149 -6.84 19.77 26.82
C HIS A 149 -7.45 19.04 28.03
N GLY A 150 -6.63 18.69 29.01
CA GLY A 150 -7.09 18.18 30.30
C GLY A 150 -7.33 16.68 30.36
N ASN A 151 -7.00 15.93 29.29
CA ASN A 151 -6.95 14.47 29.27
C ASN A 151 -8.22 13.79 29.83
N PRO A 152 -9.39 13.99 29.19
CA PRO A 152 -10.67 13.48 29.69
C PRO A 152 -10.72 11.94 29.82
N THR A 153 -9.88 11.23 29.05
CA THR A 153 -9.77 9.77 29.09
C THR A 153 -8.90 9.25 30.22
N GLY A 154 -8.18 10.13 30.94
CA GLY A 154 -7.27 9.73 32.01
C GLY A 154 -6.06 8.92 31.53
N LEU A 155 -5.66 9.05 30.26
CA LEU A 155 -4.54 8.30 29.70
C LEU A 155 -3.22 8.71 30.36
N SER A 156 -2.47 7.72 30.82
CA SER A 156 -1.08 7.92 31.22
C SER A 156 -0.22 8.15 29.98
N HIS A 157 0.53 9.25 29.95
CA HIS A 157 1.36 9.58 28.79
C HIS A 157 2.59 8.67 28.64
N HIS A 158 2.91 7.88 29.67
CA HIS A 158 3.95 6.85 29.63
C HIS A 158 3.49 5.54 28.97
N ASP A 159 2.17 5.29 28.95
CA ASP A 159 1.60 4.02 28.52
C ASP A 159 1.03 4.07 27.08
N ILE A 160 1.24 5.18 26.38
CA ILE A 160 0.82 5.35 24.99
C ILE A 160 1.68 4.48 24.08
N THR A 161 1.08 3.42 23.55
CA THR A 161 1.70 2.54 22.55
C THR A 161 1.59 3.09 21.13
N TRP A 162 0.63 3.99 20.89
CA TRP A 162 0.41 4.58 19.56
C TRP A 162 1.53 5.57 19.21
N ARG A 163 2.33 5.17 18.21
CA ARG A 163 3.47 5.93 17.68
C ARG A 163 3.00 6.87 16.56
N ARG A 164 3.92 7.34 15.73
CA ARG A 164 3.66 8.04 14.47
C ARG A 164 4.21 7.22 13.32
N VAL A 165 3.87 7.56 12.09
CA VAL A 165 4.42 6.89 10.90
C VAL A 165 4.89 7.85 9.82
N LEU A 166 5.90 7.41 9.07
CA LEU A 166 6.41 8.09 7.89
C LEU A 166 6.93 7.06 6.89
N ASP A 167 6.59 7.20 5.61
CA ASP A 167 7.02 6.25 4.56
C ASP A 167 8.42 6.57 4.02
N VAL A 168 9.38 6.77 4.93
CA VAL A 168 10.78 7.11 4.64
C VAL A 168 11.68 6.28 5.55
N ASN A 169 12.85 5.87 5.05
CA ASN A 169 13.86 5.17 5.84
C ASN A 169 14.64 6.14 6.74
N ASP A 170 14.00 6.61 7.82
CA ASP A 170 14.63 7.51 8.79
C ASP A 170 14.88 6.81 10.14
N ARG A 171 16.15 6.48 10.40
CA ARG A 171 16.54 5.82 11.67
C ARG A 171 16.55 6.77 12.87
N ALA A 172 16.68 8.08 12.65
CA ALA A 172 16.78 9.06 13.72
C ALA A 172 15.45 9.23 14.47
N LEU A 173 14.33 8.94 13.80
CA LEU A 173 12.99 9.06 14.36
C LEU A 173 12.52 7.85 15.17
N ARG A 174 13.34 6.79 15.31
CA ARG A 174 12.94 5.56 16.02
C ARG A 174 12.54 5.81 17.47
N GLN A 175 13.23 6.71 18.16
CA GLN A 175 12.98 7.09 19.54
C GLN A 175 13.17 8.60 19.67
N ILE A 176 12.11 9.30 20.04
CA ILE A 176 12.09 10.77 20.16
C ILE A 176 11.34 11.19 21.41
N VAL A 177 11.55 12.45 21.81
CA VAL A 177 10.70 13.14 22.78
C VAL A 177 9.92 14.23 22.03
N VAL A 178 8.60 14.24 22.18
CA VAL A 178 7.69 15.24 21.59
C VAL A 178 7.09 16.14 22.66
N GLY A 179 6.42 17.22 22.25
CA GLY A 179 5.73 18.14 23.19
C GLY A 179 6.69 18.94 24.08
N LEU A 180 7.92 19.15 23.61
CA LEU A 180 8.89 20.02 24.27
C LEU A 180 8.54 21.49 24.00
N GLY A 181 8.97 22.38 24.90
CA GLY A 181 8.68 23.81 24.85
C GLY A 181 8.03 24.29 26.14
N GLY A 182 7.15 25.29 26.03
CA GLY A 182 6.33 25.79 27.12
C GLY A 182 5.00 25.05 27.25
N ARG A 183 4.17 25.52 28.20
CA ARG A 183 2.84 24.93 28.47
C ARG A 183 1.91 24.88 27.24
N ALA A 184 2.11 25.78 26.27
CA ALA A 184 1.32 25.85 25.04
C ALA A 184 1.72 24.81 23.98
N ASP A 185 2.91 24.19 24.11
CA ASP A 185 3.51 23.35 23.05
C ASP A 185 3.21 21.84 23.21
N GLY A 186 2.47 21.48 24.26
CA GLY A 186 2.02 20.11 24.52
C GLY A 186 2.52 19.53 25.84
N VAL A 187 2.41 18.21 25.97
CA VAL A 187 2.89 17.44 27.12
C VAL A 187 4.12 16.65 26.71
N PRO A 188 5.30 16.88 27.32
CA PRO A 188 6.50 16.12 27.03
C PRO A 188 6.29 14.61 27.21
N ARG A 189 6.58 13.81 26.18
CA ARG A 189 6.56 12.34 26.27
C ARG A 189 7.49 11.67 25.28
N GLN A 190 7.90 10.44 25.61
CA GLN A 190 8.65 9.58 24.69
C GLN A 190 7.72 8.90 23.69
N THR A 191 8.18 8.78 22.44
CA THR A 191 7.48 8.10 21.36
C THR A 191 8.47 7.80 20.21
N GLY A 192 7.98 7.50 19.01
CA GLY A 192 8.80 7.38 17.82
C GLY A 192 7.98 7.24 16.55
N PHE A 193 8.70 7.02 15.45
CA PHE A 193 8.12 6.75 14.15
C PHE A 193 8.41 5.33 13.70
N ASP A 194 7.41 4.72 13.06
CA ASP A 194 7.56 3.49 12.29
C ASP A 194 7.34 3.77 10.80
N ILE A 195 7.74 2.84 9.94
CA ILE A 195 7.45 2.97 8.52
C ILE A 195 5.94 2.81 8.28
N THR A 196 5.35 3.58 7.37
CA THR A 196 3.88 3.56 7.14
C THR A 196 3.32 2.16 6.88
N ALA A 197 4.06 1.31 6.18
CA ALA A 197 3.64 -0.07 5.94
C ALA A 197 3.50 -0.94 7.22
N ALA A 198 4.08 -0.50 8.35
CA ALA A 198 3.97 -1.15 9.66
C ALA A 198 2.78 -0.61 10.50
N SER A 199 2.07 0.40 10.01
CA SER A 199 0.91 0.98 10.68
C SER A 199 -0.21 -0.05 10.88
N GLU A 200 -0.86 -0.06 12.04
CA GLU A 200 -2.09 -0.83 12.25
C GLU A 200 -3.21 -0.38 11.30
N VAL A 201 -3.26 0.91 10.93
CA VAL A 201 -4.17 1.43 9.90
C VAL A 201 -3.96 0.73 8.55
N MET A 202 -2.72 0.38 8.19
CA MET A 202 -2.42 -0.40 6.98
C MET A 202 -2.96 -1.82 7.10
N ALA A 203 -2.82 -2.45 8.27
CA ALA A 203 -3.36 -3.80 8.51
C ALA A 203 -4.89 -3.81 8.46
N VAL A 204 -5.54 -2.81 9.06
CA VAL A 204 -6.99 -2.62 9.02
C VAL A 204 -7.47 -2.41 7.58
N LEU A 205 -6.78 -1.57 6.79
CA LEU A 205 -7.08 -1.38 5.37
C LEU A 205 -6.92 -2.67 4.55
N ALA A 206 -5.93 -3.51 4.85
CA ALA A 206 -5.70 -4.76 4.15
C ALA A 206 -6.72 -5.87 4.48
N LEU A 207 -7.43 -5.75 5.61
CA LEU A 207 -8.35 -6.77 6.12
C LEU A 207 -9.82 -6.36 6.08
N THR A 208 -10.10 -5.09 5.82
CA THR A 208 -11.47 -4.59 5.74
C THR A 208 -12.22 -5.12 4.52
N THR A 209 -13.53 -5.26 4.67
CA THR A 209 -14.44 -5.70 3.61
C THR A 209 -15.28 -4.56 3.04
N SER A 210 -15.34 -3.41 3.72
CA SER A 210 -16.11 -2.25 3.30
C SER A 210 -15.68 -0.98 4.03
N LEU A 211 -16.15 0.19 3.59
CA LEU A 211 -15.93 1.44 4.33
C LEU A 211 -16.56 1.41 5.73
N ALA A 212 -17.69 0.71 5.90
CA ALA A 212 -18.33 0.58 7.20
C ALA A 212 -17.49 -0.28 8.17
N ASP A 213 -16.99 -1.43 7.70
CA ASP A 213 -16.08 -2.30 8.45
C ASP A 213 -14.77 -1.56 8.79
N LEU A 214 -14.24 -0.77 7.86
CA LEU A 214 -13.05 0.05 8.08
C LEU A 214 -13.23 1.07 9.21
N ARG A 215 -14.43 1.65 9.36
CA ARG A 215 -14.73 2.64 10.41
C ARG A 215 -14.95 2.02 11.79
N VAL A 216 -15.34 0.75 11.85
CA VAL A 216 -15.59 0.03 13.10
C VAL A 216 -14.29 -0.48 13.73
N ARG A 217 -13.31 -0.82 12.89
CA ARG A 217 -11.96 -1.25 13.29
C ARG A 217 -11.10 -0.06 13.68
#